data_AF-A0A7S1MV15-F1
#
_entry.id   AF-A0A7S1MV15-F1
#
_cell.length_a   1.000
_cell.length_b   1.000
_cell.length_c   1.000
_cell.angle_alpha   90.00
_cell.angle_beta   90.00
_cell.angle_gamma   90.00
#
_symmetry.space_group_name_H-M   'P 1'
#
loop_
_entity.id
_entity.type
_entity.pdbx_description
1 polymer ?
#
loop_
_entity_poly.entity_id
_entity_poly.type
_entity_poly.pdbx_seq_one_letter_code
_entity_poly.pdbx_strand_id
1 'polypeptide(L)'
;LEKKQEEGHISTLVSTTLESLARKARSLLAKFGTTMAAIKPASFYPSLMGTLTFNVHTGVSSTEAVATQDLGTANVEFRHYIDHAFLAGLEGGQEMLASLTTPRPPCTELWGTKRMSGNERVVGMLSQPLHVSFKATRADRMIRKSDMYLADVLVIDSLPVPLHVSVQGLEATGAFTSEQEREELYRAASDFSRKPTKELFPEQFHDHPYWGGPGGYGPNTSVLGNIATVGMGGVENLRQELLSARSPDVSTPRVCAACLERSVFLKTCSRCKSVWYCSRECQKSDWRRHKGDCVSA
;
A
#
# COMPACT_ATOMS: atom_id res chain seq x y z
N LEU A 1 23.81 -27.32 28.50
CA LEU A 1 24.63 -27.16 27.29
C LEU A 1 23.81 -27.46 26.03
N GLU A 2 22.98 -28.49 26.03
CA GLU A 2 22.11 -28.88 24.91
C GLU A 2 21.13 -27.79 24.45
N LYS A 3 20.44 -27.08 25.37
CA LYS A 3 19.57 -25.94 25.00
C LYS A 3 20.27 -24.79 24.26
N LYS A 4 21.53 -24.49 24.61
CA LYS A 4 22.31 -23.43 23.95
C LYS A 4 22.80 -23.84 22.56
N GLN A 5 23.05 -25.14 22.36
CA GLN A 5 23.36 -25.70 21.05
C GLN A 5 22.14 -25.71 20.13
N GLU A 6 20.96 -26.01 20.68
CA GLU A 6 19.69 -26.04 19.95
C GLU A 6 19.23 -24.63 19.52
N GLU A 7 19.34 -23.62 20.41
CA GLU A 7 19.10 -22.20 20.08
C GLU A 7 20.09 -21.66 19.03
N GLY A 8 21.37 -22.05 19.11
CA GLY A 8 22.38 -21.70 18.11
C GLY A 8 22.11 -22.32 16.74
N HIS A 9 21.62 -23.57 16.71
CA HIS A 9 21.25 -24.25 15.48
C HIS A 9 20.01 -23.62 14.82
N ILE A 10 19.00 -23.26 15.61
CA ILE A 10 17.78 -22.59 15.11
C ILE A 10 18.12 -21.20 14.56
N SER A 11 18.95 -20.41 15.28
CA SER A 11 19.40 -19.09 14.83
C SER A 11 20.16 -19.15 13.48
N THR A 12 21.06 -20.14 13.34
CA THR A 12 21.83 -20.35 12.11
C THR A 12 20.94 -20.82 10.95
N LEU A 13 19.95 -21.67 11.22
CA LEU A 13 19.00 -22.16 10.23
C LEU A 13 18.05 -21.04 9.75
N VAL A 14 17.63 -20.16 10.65
CA VAL A 14 16.83 -18.96 10.30
C VAL A 14 17.64 -17.98 9.46
N SER A 15 18.89 -17.68 9.85
CA SER A 15 19.79 -16.80 9.09
C SER A 15 20.06 -17.31 7.67
N THR A 16 20.40 -18.60 7.53
CA THR A 16 20.67 -19.21 6.21
C THR A 16 19.43 -19.28 5.33
N THR A 17 18.25 -19.48 5.93
CA THR A 17 16.96 -19.45 5.21
C THR A 17 16.60 -18.03 4.75
N LEU A 18 16.81 -17.02 5.60
CA LEU A 18 16.62 -15.60 5.26
C LEU A 18 17.58 -15.17 4.15
N GLU A 19 18.86 -15.52 4.20
CA GLU A 19 19.82 -15.22 3.14
C GLU A 19 19.49 -15.91 1.81
N SER A 20 18.93 -17.12 1.86
CA SER A 20 18.46 -17.85 0.68
C SER A 20 17.22 -17.19 0.05
N LEU A 21 16.28 -16.76 0.89
CA LEU A 21 15.10 -16.00 0.46
C LEU A 21 15.48 -14.63 -0.10
N ALA A 22 16.39 -13.91 0.56
CA ALA A 22 16.91 -12.63 0.10
C ALA A 22 17.70 -12.77 -1.22
N ARG A 23 18.48 -13.84 -1.40
CA ARG A 23 19.12 -14.16 -2.70
C ARG A 23 18.11 -14.47 -3.79
N LYS A 24 17.05 -15.24 -3.50
CA LYS A 24 15.96 -15.50 -4.45
C LYS A 24 15.20 -14.22 -4.80
N ALA A 25 14.91 -13.37 -3.81
CA ALA A 25 14.26 -12.07 -4.01
C ALA A 25 15.14 -11.16 -4.89
N ARG A 26 16.44 -11.04 -4.59
CA ARG A 26 17.40 -10.29 -5.42
C ARG A 26 17.51 -10.84 -6.84
N SER A 27 17.53 -12.16 -7.00
CA SER A 27 17.57 -12.81 -8.32
C SER A 27 16.28 -12.59 -9.11
N LEU A 28 15.11 -12.62 -8.47
CA LEU A 28 13.83 -12.28 -9.08
C LEU A 28 13.81 -10.81 -9.49
N LEU A 29 14.19 -9.90 -8.60
CA LEU A 29 14.30 -8.46 -8.89
C LEU A 29 15.26 -8.17 -10.04
N ALA A 30 16.41 -8.86 -10.12
CA ALA A 30 17.36 -8.72 -11.23
C ALA A 30 16.82 -9.28 -12.57
N LYS A 31 16.07 -10.39 -12.53
CA LYS A 31 15.40 -10.98 -13.70
C LYS A 31 14.26 -10.10 -14.20
N PHE A 32 13.55 -9.40 -13.32
CA PHE A 32 12.50 -8.45 -13.69
C PHE A 32 13.04 -7.06 -14.06
N GLY A 33 14.21 -6.68 -13.54
CA GLY A 33 14.82 -5.36 -13.74
C GLY A 33 15.37 -5.08 -15.14
N THR A 34 15.58 -6.10 -15.98
CA THR A 34 16.17 -5.93 -17.33
C THR A 34 15.15 -5.67 -18.45
N THR A 35 13.84 -5.67 -18.14
CA THR A 35 12.76 -5.35 -19.09
C THR A 35 11.72 -4.40 -18.49
N MET A 36 12.14 -3.32 -17.81
CA MET A 36 11.22 -2.32 -17.22
C MET A 36 11.52 -0.87 -17.60
N ALA A 37 11.91 -0.64 -18.86
CA ALA A 37 11.94 0.71 -19.43
C ALA A 37 10.57 1.21 -19.94
N ALA A 38 9.47 0.49 -19.68
CA ALA A 38 8.12 0.89 -20.04
C ALA A 38 7.24 0.92 -18.77
N ILE A 39 6.84 2.12 -18.36
CA ILE A 39 5.83 2.49 -17.35
C ILE A 39 5.08 1.28 -16.74
N LYS A 40 5.45 0.84 -15.53
CA LYS A 40 4.55 0.06 -14.66
C LYS A 40 4.69 0.50 -13.21
N PRO A 41 3.74 1.27 -12.67
CA PRO A 41 3.86 1.78 -11.31
C PRO A 41 2.88 1.15 -10.31
N ALA A 42 1.76 0.53 -10.72
CA ALA A 42 0.76 -0.02 -9.79
C ALA A 42 0.68 -1.54 -9.76
N SER A 43 0.66 -2.10 -8.55
CA SER A 43 0.41 -3.52 -8.34
C SER A 43 -0.39 -3.79 -7.08
N PHE A 44 -1.40 -4.65 -7.22
CA PHE A 44 -2.25 -5.18 -6.18
C PHE A 44 -1.74 -6.54 -5.72
N TYR A 45 -1.27 -6.61 -4.47
CA TYR A 45 -0.83 -7.84 -3.82
C TYR A 45 -1.35 -7.86 -2.38
N PRO A 46 -2.62 -8.24 -2.17
CA PRO A 46 -3.19 -8.30 -0.84
C PRO A 46 -2.54 -9.42 -0.03
N SER A 47 -2.26 -9.12 1.23
CA SER A 47 -1.89 -10.07 2.26
C SER A 47 -2.98 -11.14 2.39
N LEU A 48 -2.56 -12.40 2.48
CA LEU A 48 -3.47 -13.52 2.69
C LEU A 48 -3.77 -13.76 4.18
N MET A 49 -3.27 -12.89 5.06
CA MET A 49 -3.36 -13.09 6.50
C MET A 49 -4.66 -12.57 7.09
N GLY A 50 -5.20 -11.46 6.56
CA GLY A 50 -6.47 -10.93 7.03
C GLY A 50 -6.90 -9.65 6.33
N THR A 51 -8.13 -9.24 6.63
CA THR A 51 -8.75 -7.99 6.20
C THR A 51 -8.87 -7.00 7.35
N LEU A 52 -8.98 -5.72 7.03
CA LEU A 52 -9.29 -4.65 7.97
C LEU A 52 -10.65 -4.07 7.64
N THR A 53 -11.40 -3.64 8.64
CA THR A 53 -12.67 -2.92 8.42
C THR A 53 -12.46 -1.43 8.65
N PHE A 54 -12.78 -0.63 7.63
CA PHE A 54 -12.72 0.82 7.67
C PHE A 54 -14.10 1.43 7.44
N ASN A 55 -14.36 2.59 8.00
CA ASN A 55 -15.45 3.45 7.54
C ASN A 55 -14.84 4.46 6.57
N VAL A 56 -15.37 4.53 5.34
CA VAL A 56 -14.98 5.49 4.30
C VAL A 56 -15.87 6.71 4.41
N HIS A 57 -15.27 7.90 4.54
CA HIS A 57 -15.98 9.16 4.71
C HIS A 57 -15.95 9.98 3.41
N THR A 58 -17.12 10.44 2.96
CA THR A 58 -17.28 11.28 1.76
C THR A 58 -17.56 12.75 2.08
N GLY A 59 -17.54 13.12 3.36
CA GLY A 59 -17.94 14.44 3.85
C GLY A 59 -19.45 14.60 4.06
N VAL A 60 -20.26 13.69 3.51
CA VAL A 60 -21.72 13.64 3.70
C VAL A 60 -22.11 12.48 4.62
N SER A 61 -21.54 11.30 4.37
CA SER A 61 -21.80 10.11 5.17
C SER A 61 -20.53 9.26 5.34
N SER A 62 -20.65 8.21 6.16
CA SER A 62 -19.61 7.22 6.37
C SER A 62 -20.15 5.83 6.08
N THR A 63 -19.49 5.08 5.22
CA THR A 63 -19.89 3.71 4.85
C THR A 63 -18.82 2.71 5.25
N GLU A 64 -19.21 1.61 5.88
CA GLU A 64 -18.28 0.55 6.26
C GLU A 64 -17.81 -0.24 5.02
N ALA A 65 -16.51 -0.52 4.95
CA ALA A 65 -15.85 -1.26 3.89
C ALA A 65 -14.84 -2.24 4.47
N VAL A 66 -14.95 -3.51 4.07
CA VAL A 66 -13.93 -4.52 4.33
C VAL A 66 -12.81 -4.32 3.32
N ALA A 67 -11.62 -3.98 3.81
CA ALA A 67 -10.44 -3.70 3.00
C ALA A 67 -9.40 -4.82 3.10
N THR A 68 -8.71 -5.04 1.99
CA THR A 68 -7.44 -5.79 2.01
C THR A 68 -6.27 -4.88 2.34
N GLN A 69 -5.13 -5.45 2.69
CA GLN A 69 -3.90 -4.74 3.06
C GLN A 69 -2.68 -5.56 2.64
N ASP A 70 -1.46 -5.01 2.66
CA ASP A 70 -0.22 -5.64 2.17
C ASP A 70 0.83 -6.00 3.25
N LEU A 71 0.50 -5.79 4.53
CA LEU A 71 1.38 -5.90 5.71
C LEU A 71 2.69 -5.09 5.59
N GLY A 72 2.81 -4.21 4.60
CA GLY A 72 4.03 -3.46 4.31
C GLY A 72 5.25 -4.32 3.95
N THR A 73 5.08 -5.60 3.58
CA THR A 73 6.21 -6.54 3.42
C THR A 73 6.32 -7.21 2.04
N ALA A 74 5.21 -7.39 1.31
CA ALA A 74 5.21 -8.17 0.07
C ALA A 74 5.20 -7.32 -1.22
N ASN A 75 4.88 -6.03 -1.13
CA ASN A 75 4.66 -5.14 -2.27
C ASN A 75 5.51 -3.87 -2.14
N VAL A 76 5.97 -3.33 -3.27
CA VAL A 76 6.74 -2.06 -3.31
C VAL A 76 5.86 -0.85 -3.63
N GLU A 77 4.59 -1.09 -3.92
CA GLU A 77 3.57 -0.07 -4.09
C GLU A 77 3.26 0.66 -2.77
N PHE A 78 3.02 1.96 -2.85
CA PHE A 78 2.64 2.82 -1.73
C PHE A 78 1.23 3.40 -1.86
N ARG A 79 0.56 3.18 -2.99
CA ARG A 79 -0.77 3.71 -3.25
C ARG A 79 -1.86 2.81 -2.70
N HIS A 80 -2.93 3.44 -2.25
CA HIS A 80 -4.16 2.75 -1.90
C HIS A 80 -5.05 2.64 -3.14
N TYR A 81 -5.97 1.68 -3.13
CA TYR A 81 -6.88 1.46 -4.26
C TYR A 81 -8.32 1.40 -3.77
N ILE A 82 -9.20 2.07 -4.49
CA ILE A 82 -10.64 2.00 -4.27
C ILE A 82 -11.33 1.57 -5.56
N ASP A 83 -12.30 0.67 -5.46
CA ASP A 83 -13.11 0.26 -6.60
C ASP A 83 -13.99 1.43 -7.08
N HIS A 84 -14.06 1.60 -8.41
CA HIS A 84 -14.85 2.66 -9.03
C HIS A 84 -16.35 2.51 -8.73
N ALA A 85 -16.93 1.31 -8.88
CA ALA A 85 -18.36 1.09 -8.68
C ALA A 85 -18.74 1.24 -7.20
N PHE A 86 -17.88 0.78 -6.30
CA PHE A 86 -18.02 1.02 -4.87
C PHE A 86 -18.04 2.52 -4.55
N LEU A 87 -17.04 3.29 -5.01
CA LEU A 87 -16.99 4.73 -4.79
C LEU A 87 -18.20 5.44 -5.39
N ALA A 88 -18.61 5.08 -6.61
CA ALA A 88 -19.79 5.62 -7.28
C ALA A 88 -21.10 5.40 -6.50
N GLY A 89 -21.18 4.32 -5.73
CA GLY A 89 -22.34 3.96 -4.91
C GLY A 89 -22.40 4.65 -3.55
N LEU A 90 -21.32 5.34 -3.13
CA LEU A 90 -21.32 6.12 -1.90
C LEU A 90 -22.06 7.44 -2.10
N GLU A 91 -22.78 7.89 -1.09
CA GLU A 91 -23.34 9.25 -1.07
C GLU A 91 -22.18 10.26 -1.08
N GLY A 92 -22.17 11.21 -2.03
CA GLY A 92 -21.04 12.12 -2.26
C GLY A 92 -19.91 11.54 -3.13
N GLY A 93 -20.01 10.27 -3.55
CA GLY A 93 -18.98 9.58 -4.33
C GLY A 93 -18.86 10.07 -5.77
N GLN A 94 -19.95 10.54 -6.38
CA GLN A 94 -19.95 11.07 -7.75
C GLN A 94 -19.13 12.37 -7.85
N GLU A 95 -19.18 13.21 -6.83
CA GLU A 95 -18.40 14.45 -6.72
C GLU A 95 -16.89 14.13 -6.60
N MET A 96 -16.55 13.07 -5.87
CA MET A 96 -15.18 12.57 -5.78
C MET A 96 -14.69 12.02 -7.12
N LEU A 97 -15.53 11.31 -7.87
CA LEU A 97 -15.23 10.82 -9.22
C LEU A 97 -15.07 11.97 -10.23
N ALA A 98 -15.90 13.01 -10.13
CA ALA A 98 -15.82 14.18 -11.00
C ALA A 98 -14.55 15.02 -10.78
N SER A 99 -13.93 14.91 -9.59
CA SER A 99 -12.71 15.64 -9.22
C SER A 99 -11.43 14.83 -9.40
N LEU A 100 -11.48 13.65 -10.02
CA LEU A 100 -10.30 12.82 -10.26
C LEU A 100 -9.21 13.57 -11.02
N THR A 101 -7.98 13.31 -10.62
CA THR A 101 -6.78 13.86 -11.26
C THR A 101 -6.02 12.76 -11.98
N THR A 102 -5.12 13.15 -12.88
CA THR A 102 -4.18 12.21 -13.49
C THR A 102 -3.29 11.59 -12.41
N PRO A 103 -3.18 10.25 -12.34
CA PRO A 103 -2.35 9.58 -11.35
C PRO A 103 -0.90 10.07 -11.33
N ARG A 104 -0.33 10.18 -10.13
CA ARG A 104 1.07 10.55 -9.92
C ARG A 104 1.70 9.53 -8.95
N PRO A 105 2.70 8.73 -9.39
CA PRO A 105 3.30 8.69 -10.71
C PRO A 105 2.29 8.23 -11.78
N PRO A 106 2.48 8.61 -13.07
CA PRO A 106 1.57 8.24 -14.15
C PRO A 106 1.34 6.74 -14.18
N CYS A 107 0.08 6.34 -14.14
CA CYS A 107 -0.35 4.95 -14.06
C CYS A 107 -1.68 4.79 -14.77
N THR A 108 -1.75 3.86 -15.70
CA THR A 108 -2.97 3.61 -16.50
C THR A 108 -3.59 2.24 -16.21
N GLU A 109 -2.83 1.34 -15.59
CA GLU A 109 -3.21 -0.05 -15.37
C GLU A 109 -2.71 -0.55 -14.02
N LEU A 110 -3.51 -1.39 -13.38
CA LEU A 110 -3.19 -2.12 -12.17
C LEU A 110 -2.80 -3.57 -12.52
N TRP A 111 -1.72 -4.05 -11.92
CA TRP A 111 -1.23 -5.43 -12.06
C TRP A 111 -1.50 -6.27 -10.81
N GLY A 112 -1.46 -7.60 -10.90
CA GLY A 112 -1.52 -8.49 -9.71
C GLY A 112 -2.92 -8.91 -9.26
N THR A 113 -3.94 -8.40 -9.94
CA THR A 113 -5.35 -8.83 -9.87
C THR A 113 -5.61 -10.20 -10.53
N LYS A 114 -4.64 -10.76 -11.26
CA LYS A 114 -4.64 -12.12 -11.82
C LYS A 114 -3.20 -12.71 -11.75
N ARG A 115 -3.06 -14.04 -11.69
CA ARG A 115 -1.78 -14.78 -11.47
C ARG A 115 -0.73 -14.55 -12.56
N MET A 116 -1.16 -14.26 -13.80
CA MET A 116 -0.26 -14.08 -14.95
C MET A 116 -0.65 -12.89 -15.84
N SER A 117 -1.64 -12.09 -15.44
CA SER A 117 -2.14 -10.93 -16.18
C SER A 117 -2.61 -9.83 -15.22
N GLY A 118 -2.82 -8.62 -15.74
CA GLY A 118 -3.41 -7.48 -15.05
C GLY A 118 -4.25 -6.69 -16.03
N ASN A 119 -4.17 -5.35 -15.97
CA ASN A 119 -4.76 -4.37 -16.89
C ASN A 119 -6.14 -3.85 -16.47
N GLU A 120 -6.51 -4.03 -15.19
CA GLU A 120 -7.62 -3.28 -14.61
C GLU A 120 -7.28 -1.80 -14.76
N ARG A 121 -8.20 -1.07 -15.38
CA ARG A 121 -7.96 0.29 -15.82
C ARG A 121 -7.90 1.20 -14.61
N VAL A 122 -6.85 1.99 -14.50
CA VAL A 122 -6.81 3.10 -13.54
C VAL A 122 -7.67 4.23 -14.13
N VAL A 123 -8.81 4.50 -13.48
CA VAL A 123 -9.73 5.56 -13.91
C VAL A 123 -9.11 6.93 -13.65
N GLY A 124 -8.46 7.09 -12.50
CA GLY A 124 -7.81 8.31 -12.06
C GLY A 124 -7.27 8.16 -10.64
N MET A 125 -6.91 9.29 -10.04
CA MET A 125 -6.46 9.37 -8.66
C MET A 125 -7.28 10.44 -7.92
N LEU A 126 -7.70 10.13 -6.69
CA LEU A 126 -8.42 11.10 -5.87
C LEU A 126 -7.59 12.39 -5.72
N SER A 127 -8.25 13.53 -5.89
CA SER A 127 -7.59 14.85 -5.79
C SER A 127 -7.19 15.21 -4.37
N GLN A 128 -7.77 14.56 -3.37
CA GLN A 128 -7.55 14.76 -1.95
C GLN A 128 -7.37 13.41 -1.25
N PRO A 129 -6.67 13.35 -0.11
CA PRO A 129 -6.58 12.14 0.69
C PRO A 129 -7.97 11.62 1.06
N LEU A 130 -8.18 10.31 0.93
CA LEU A 130 -9.44 9.67 1.34
C LEU A 130 -9.48 9.56 2.86
N HIS A 131 -10.44 10.23 3.48
CA HIS A 131 -10.67 10.10 4.92
C HIS A 131 -11.31 8.75 5.22
N VAL A 132 -10.62 7.95 6.03
CA VAL A 132 -11.12 6.67 6.54
C VAL A 132 -11.01 6.64 8.06
N SER A 133 -11.77 5.78 8.71
CA SER A 133 -11.56 5.49 10.12
C SER A 133 -11.65 4.01 10.46
N PHE A 134 -10.71 3.54 11.26
CA PHE A 134 -10.65 2.15 11.72
C PHE A 134 -11.00 2.07 13.20
N LYS A 135 -11.64 0.96 13.61
CA LYS A 135 -11.97 0.67 15.02
C LYS A 135 -11.09 -0.46 15.53
N ALA A 136 -10.21 -0.16 16.48
CA ALA A 136 -9.42 -1.16 17.19
C ALA A 136 -10.13 -1.59 18.49
N THR A 137 -10.24 -2.88 18.74
CA THR A 137 -10.64 -3.40 20.06
C THR A 137 -9.39 -3.56 20.93
N ARG A 138 -9.38 -2.89 22.09
CA ARG A 138 -8.28 -2.96 23.06
C ARG A 138 -8.46 -4.14 24.03
N ALA A 139 -7.38 -4.48 24.74
CA ALA A 139 -7.37 -5.53 25.76
C ALA A 139 -8.35 -5.27 26.92
N ASP A 140 -8.66 -4.00 27.19
CA ASP A 140 -9.67 -3.54 28.15
C ASP A 140 -11.10 -3.53 27.56
N ARG A 141 -11.28 -4.04 26.33
CA ARG A 141 -12.52 -4.01 25.51
C ARG A 141 -12.99 -2.61 25.12
N MET A 142 -12.18 -1.57 25.32
CA MET A 142 -12.50 -0.22 24.86
C MET A 142 -12.28 -0.14 23.34
N ILE A 143 -13.23 0.43 22.61
CA ILE A 143 -13.14 0.62 21.17
C ILE A 143 -12.55 2.01 20.91
N ARG A 144 -11.38 2.06 20.26
CA ARG A 144 -10.79 3.32 19.79
C ARG A 144 -11.07 3.47 18.30
N LYS A 145 -11.62 4.62 17.93
CA LYS A 145 -11.71 5.06 16.53
C LYS A 145 -10.46 5.88 16.19
N SER A 146 -9.78 5.51 15.12
CA SER A 146 -8.64 6.24 14.59
C SER A 146 -8.99 6.74 13.20
N ASP A 147 -8.94 8.06 13.00
CA ASP A 147 -9.16 8.72 11.72
C ASP A 147 -7.83 8.81 10.96
N MET A 148 -7.84 8.39 9.70
CA MET A 148 -6.66 8.29 8.84
C MET A 148 -6.97 8.92 7.48
N TYR A 149 -5.95 9.48 6.84
CA TYR A 149 -6.08 10.14 5.54
C TYR A 149 -5.20 9.41 4.53
N LEU A 150 -5.82 8.60 3.68
CA LEU A 150 -5.13 7.81 2.67
C LEU A 150 -4.75 8.73 1.51
N ALA A 151 -3.48 9.08 1.37
CA ALA A 151 -3.00 9.88 0.23
C ALA A 151 -2.71 8.99 -1.00
N ASP A 152 -2.66 9.57 -2.19
CA ASP A 152 -2.31 8.86 -3.43
C ASP A 152 -3.25 7.66 -3.76
N VAL A 153 -4.56 7.79 -3.48
CA VAL A 153 -5.56 6.73 -3.76
C VAL A 153 -5.90 6.67 -5.24
N LEU A 154 -5.64 5.54 -5.90
CA LEU A 154 -6.11 5.31 -7.26
C LEU A 154 -7.53 4.75 -7.26
N VAL A 155 -8.33 5.23 -8.20
CA VAL A 155 -9.65 4.67 -8.50
C VAL A 155 -9.49 3.66 -9.64
N ILE A 156 -9.88 2.42 -9.38
CA ILE A 156 -9.65 1.28 -10.26
C ILE A 156 -10.99 0.80 -10.81
N ASP A 157 -11.04 0.59 -12.13
CA ASP A 157 -12.16 -0.02 -12.79
C ASP A 157 -12.12 -1.54 -12.54
N SER A 158 -13.11 -2.04 -11.80
CA SER A 158 -13.25 -3.45 -11.42
C SER A 158 -12.09 -3.97 -10.54
N LEU A 159 -12.00 -3.46 -9.31
CA LEU A 159 -11.11 -4.03 -8.29
C LEU A 159 -11.79 -5.28 -7.66
N PRO A 160 -11.05 -6.35 -7.29
CA PRO A 160 -11.64 -7.56 -6.69
C PRO A 160 -12.24 -7.35 -5.28
N VAL A 161 -12.07 -6.16 -4.71
CA VAL A 161 -12.43 -5.77 -3.34
C VAL A 161 -12.84 -4.29 -3.36
N PRO A 162 -13.63 -3.81 -2.39
CA PRO A 162 -14.04 -2.40 -2.37
C PRO A 162 -12.87 -1.45 -2.09
N LEU A 163 -11.93 -1.85 -1.23
CA LEU A 163 -10.81 -1.03 -0.78
C LEU A 163 -9.55 -1.89 -0.54
N HIS A 164 -8.41 -1.36 -0.93
CA HIS A 164 -7.08 -1.88 -0.60
C HIS A 164 -6.25 -0.80 0.06
N VAL A 165 -5.74 -1.07 1.27
CA VAL A 165 -4.93 -0.14 2.04
C VAL A 165 -3.49 -0.63 2.08
N SER A 166 -2.59 0.06 1.37
CA SER A 166 -1.15 -0.16 1.56
C SER A 166 -0.71 0.31 2.94
N VAL A 167 -0.22 -0.61 3.77
CA VAL A 167 0.37 -0.26 5.08
C VAL A 167 1.66 0.52 4.87
N GLN A 168 2.40 0.20 3.80
CA GLN A 168 3.59 0.96 3.41
C GLN A 168 3.22 2.41 3.05
N GLY A 169 2.11 2.61 2.33
CA GLY A 169 1.55 3.93 2.03
C GLY A 169 1.19 4.74 3.28
N LEU A 170 0.57 4.11 4.28
CA LEU A 170 0.23 4.76 5.56
C LEU A 170 1.47 5.25 6.30
N GLU A 171 2.49 4.40 6.39
CA GLU A 171 3.74 4.75 7.10
C GLU A 171 4.49 5.85 6.37
N ALA A 172 4.58 5.73 5.04
CA ALA A 172 5.29 6.70 4.26
C ALA A 172 4.56 8.05 4.31
N THR A 173 3.25 8.10 4.16
CA THR A 173 2.53 9.38 4.17
C THR A 173 2.32 9.96 5.58
N GLY A 174 2.84 9.31 6.63
CA GLY A 174 2.70 9.79 8.01
C GLY A 174 1.23 9.81 8.46
N ALA A 175 0.42 8.87 7.95
CA ALA A 175 -1.00 8.79 8.26
C ALA A 175 -1.26 8.45 9.75
N PHE A 176 -0.28 7.87 10.44
CA PHE A 176 -0.37 7.58 11.88
C PHE A 176 -0.05 8.82 12.71
N THR A 177 -0.92 9.14 13.67
CA THR A 177 -0.73 10.25 14.61
C THR A 177 0.08 9.84 15.85
N SER A 178 0.20 8.54 16.11
CA SER A 178 0.97 7.99 17.25
C SER A 178 1.50 6.59 16.94
N GLU A 179 2.60 6.21 17.62
CA GLU A 179 3.13 4.84 17.54
C GLU A 179 2.12 3.79 18.01
N GLN A 180 1.30 4.12 19.01
CA GLN A 180 0.24 3.24 19.48
C GLN A 180 -0.79 2.93 18.38
N GLU A 181 -1.19 3.93 17.59
CA GLU A 181 -2.13 3.76 16.48
C GLU A 181 -1.55 2.83 15.40
N ARG A 182 -0.25 2.99 15.11
CA ARG A 182 0.50 2.10 14.23
C ARG A 182 0.42 0.65 14.73
N GLU A 183 0.80 0.42 15.98
CA GLU A 183 0.80 -0.92 16.59
C GLU A 183 -0.60 -1.57 16.65
N GLU A 184 -1.66 -0.78 16.89
CA GLU A 184 -3.04 -1.27 16.87
C GLU A 184 -3.46 -1.75 15.48
N LEU A 185 -3.15 -0.98 14.43
CA LEU A 185 -3.43 -1.37 13.05
C LEU A 185 -2.63 -2.61 12.65
N TYR A 186 -1.33 -2.65 12.96
CA TYR A 186 -0.49 -3.82 12.66
C TYR A 186 -0.98 -5.09 13.35
N ARG A 187 -1.40 -4.99 14.61
CA ARG A 187 -1.99 -6.11 15.33
C ARG A 187 -3.27 -6.60 14.66
N ALA A 188 -4.15 -5.70 14.25
CA ALA A 188 -5.39 -6.04 13.55
C ALA A 188 -5.12 -6.64 12.16
N ALA A 189 -4.15 -6.09 11.42
CA ALA A 189 -3.77 -6.57 10.09
C ALA A 189 -3.10 -7.96 10.13
N SER A 190 -2.51 -8.30 11.27
CA SER A 190 -1.86 -9.59 11.54
C SER A 190 -2.80 -10.60 12.19
N ASP A 191 -4.12 -10.38 12.18
CA ASP A 191 -5.07 -11.39 12.66
C ASP A 191 -5.26 -12.50 11.62
N PHE A 192 -4.69 -13.67 11.90
CA PHE A 192 -4.75 -14.88 11.07
C PHE A 192 -6.07 -15.65 11.18
N SER A 193 -7.02 -15.17 11.99
CA SER A 193 -8.30 -15.86 12.21
C SER A 193 -9.17 -15.93 10.96
N ARG A 194 -8.96 -15.04 9.98
CA ARG A 194 -9.79 -14.94 8.77
C ARG A 194 -8.94 -14.70 7.53
N LYS A 195 -8.76 -15.74 6.70
CA LYS A 195 -8.19 -15.55 5.36
C LYS A 195 -9.16 -14.75 4.48
N PRO A 196 -8.67 -13.82 3.64
CA PRO A 196 -9.53 -13.11 2.71
C PRO A 196 -10.06 -14.07 1.65
N THR A 197 -11.32 -14.44 1.77
CA THR A 197 -12.10 -15.11 0.73
C THR A 197 -13.13 -14.13 0.17
N LYS A 198 -13.67 -14.41 -1.02
CA LYS A 198 -14.64 -13.52 -1.68
C LYS A 198 -15.86 -13.24 -0.80
N GLU A 199 -16.25 -14.19 0.02
CA GLU A 199 -17.42 -14.14 0.92
C GLU A 199 -17.30 -13.07 2.01
N LEU A 200 -16.11 -12.51 2.26
CA LEU A 200 -15.94 -11.36 3.16
C LEU A 200 -16.36 -10.03 2.53
N PHE A 201 -16.58 -9.99 1.21
CA PHE A 201 -16.91 -8.79 0.46
C PHE A 201 -18.35 -8.85 -0.06
N PRO A 202 -18.98 -7.70 -0.40
CA PRO A 202 -20.29 -7.67 -1.04
C PRO A 202 -20.36 -8.52 -2.31
N GLU A 203 -21.54 -9.07 -2.63
CA GLU A 203 -21.74 -10.01 -3.75
C GLU A 203 -21.25 -9.47 -5.09
N GLN A 204 -21.33 -8.16 -5.31
CA GLN A 204 -20.85 -7.50 -6.54
C GLN A 204 -19.36 -7.76 -6.86
N PHE A 205 -18.56 -8.17 -5.86
CA PHE A 205 -17.14 -8.48 -6.04
C PHE A 205 -16.86 -9.97 -6.29
N HIS A 206 -17.84 -10.85 -6.10
CA HIS A 206 -17.62 -12.32 -6.06
C HIS A 206 -17.28 -12.92 -7.42
N ASP A 207 -17.78 -12.31 -8.50
CA ASP A 207 -17.57 -12.75 -9.87
C ASP A 207 -16.27 -12.20 -10.48
N HIS A 208 -15.50 -11.41 -9.72
CA HIS A 208 -14.22 -10.90 -10.22
C HIS A 208 -13.26 -12.08 -10.49
N PRO A 209 -12.58 -12.14 -11.67
CA PRO A 209 -11.72 -13.27 -12.07
C PRO A 209 -10.62 -13.65 -11.08
N TYR A 210 -10.18 -12.69 -10.27
CA TYR A 210 -9.27 -12.90 -9.13
C TYR A 210 -9.72 -14.08 -8.24
N TRP A 211 -11.03 -14.24 -8.03
CA TRP A 211 -11.61 -15.23 -7.11
C TRP A 211 -11.92 -16.61 -7.73
N GLY A 212 -11.94 -16.74 -9.06
CA GLY A 212 -12.50 -17.94 -9.71
C GLY A 212 -11.91 -18.38 -11.06
N GLY A 213 -10.92 -17.68 -11.63
CA GLY A 213 -10.35 -18.04 -12.94
C GLY A 213 -9.19 -19.06 -12.90
N PRO A 214 -8.83 -19.69 -14.03
CA PRO A 214 -7.52 -20.33 -14.20
C PRO A 214 -6.45 -19.24 -14.08
N GLY A 215 -5.83 -19.14 -12.90
CA GLY A 215 -4.97 -18.01 -12.55
C GLY A 215 -5.62 -16.95 -11.65
N GLY A 216 -6.77 -17.22 -11.03
CA GLY A 216 -7.13 -16.53 -9.78
C GLY A 216 -6.09 -16.85 -8.70
N TYR A 217 -5.96 -15.97 -7.70
CA TYR A 217 -5.19 -16.28 -6.50
C TYR A 217 -5.95 -17.36 -5.72
N GLY A 218 -5.87 -18.61 -6.16
CA GLY A 218 -6.03 -19.73 -5.25
C GLY A 218 -4.91 -19.60 -4.22
N PRO A 219 -5.19 -19.70 -2.90
CA PRO A 219 -4.23 -19.40 -1.84
C PRO A 219 -2.98 -20.27 -2.01
N ASN A 220 -1.92 -19.70 -2.60
CA ASN A 220 -0.65 -20.38 -2.76
C ASN A 220 0.10 -20.23 -1.44
N THR A 221 -0.07 -21.24 -0.60
CA THR A 221 0.48 -21.40 0.75
C THR A 221 2.01 -21.46 0.81
N SER A 222 2.73 -21.38 -0.32
CA SER A 222 4.16 -21.71 -0.36
C SER A 222 5.13 -20.58 -0.01
N VAL A 223 4.77 -19.31 -0.21
CA VAL A 223 5.63 -18.17 0.19
C VAL A 223 5.37 -17.77 1.65
N LEU A 224 4.11 -17.79 2.06
CA LEU A 224 3.68 -17.44 3.42
C LEU A 224 3.78 -18.60 4.42
N GLY A 225 3.85 -19.85 3.95
CA GLY A 225 4.21 -21.00 4.79
C GLY A 225 5.60 -20.87 5.43
N ASN A 226 6.47 -20.03 4.86
CA ASN A 226 7.76 -19.70 5.46
C ASN A 226 7.68 -18.46 6.38
N ILE A 227 6.78 -17.51 6.12
CA ILE A 227 6.61 -16.27 6.94
C ILE A 227 5.94 -16.56 8.28
N ALA A 228 4.97 -17.49 8.31
CA ALA A 228 4.36 -17.96 9.57
C ALA A 228 5.38 -18.62 10.51
N THR A 229 6.49 -19.12 9.98
CA THR A 229 7.56 -19.81 10.73
C THR A 229 8.55 -18.84 11.39
N VAL A 230 8.65 -17.57 10.95
CA VAL A 230 9.72 -16.65 11.40
C VAL A 230 9.34 -15.79 12.62
N GLY A 231 8.08 -15.83 13.06
CA GLY A 231 7.58 -14.98 14.15
C GLY A 231 7.65 -13.47 13.84
N MET A 232 7.05 -12.63 14.70
CA MET A 232 6.99 -11.17 14.49
C MET A 232 8.39 -10.52 14.32
N GLY A 233 9.41 -11.02 15.03
CA GLY A 233 10.80 -10.54 14.89
C GLY A 233 11.43 -10.88 13.54
N GLY A 234 11.02 -11.98 12.90
CA GLY A 234 11.45 -12.35 11.56
C GLY A 234 10.84 -11.51 10.45
N VAL A 235 9.60 -11.07 10.65
CA VAL A 235 8.88 -10.16 9.73
C VAL A 235 9.55 -8.79 9.74
N GLU A 236 9.94 -8.26 10.91
CA GLU A 236 10.64 -6.98 11.01
C GLU A 236 12.06 -7.06 10.40
N ASN A 237 12.80 -8.14 10.63
CA ASN A 237 14.12 -8.31 10.03
C ASN A 237 14.06 -8.43 8.49
N LEU A 238 13.10 -9.18 7.95
CA LEU A 238 12.87 -9.28 6.51
C LEU A 238 12.46 -7.93 5.90
N ARG A 239 11.65 -7.15 6.62
CA ARG A 239 11.28 -5.79 6.26
C ARG A 239 12.51 -4.88 6.20
N GLN A 240 13.39 -4.90 7.20
CA GLN A 240 14.63 -4.11 7.20
C GLN A 240 15.60 -4.52 6.07
N GLU A 241 15.73 -5.81 5.78
CA GLU A 241 16.53 -6.28 4.64
C GLU A 241 15.94 -5.89 3.28
N LEU A 242 14.61 -5.93 3.13
CA LEU A 242 13.92 -5.49 1.91
C LEU A 242 13.99 -3.97 1.72
N LEU A 243 13.93 -3.20 2.82
CA LEU A 243 14.09 -1.75 2.81
C LEU A 243 15.54 -1.33 2.50
N SER A 244 16.53 -2.03 3.04
CA SER A 244 17.96 -1.76 2.79
C SER A 244 18.45 -2.24 1.42
N ALA A 245 17.78 -3.21 0.79
CA ALA A 245 18.02 -3.62 -0.58
C ALA A 245 17.42 -2.66 -1.64
N ARG A 246 16.70 -1.60 -1.21
CA ARG A 246 16.16 -0.58 -2.14
C ARG A 246 17.25 0.36 -2.62
N SER A 247 17.14 0.76 -3.88
CA SER A 247 17.83 1.96 -4.36
C SER A 247 17.36 3.18 -3.55
N PRO A 248 18.26 4.09 -3.13
CA PRO A 248 17.95 5.24 -2.28
C PRO A 248 16.97 6.27 -2.88
N ASP A 249 16.51 6.05 -4.13
CA ASP A 249 15.68 6.99 -4.88
C ASP A 249 14.16 6.88 -4.60
N VAL A 250 13.70 5.83 -3.90
CA VAL A 250 12.33 5.82 -3.33
C VAL A 250 12.41 6.42 -1.92
N SER A 251 12.64 7.73 -1.91
CA SER A 251 13.01 8.51 -0.73
C SER A 251 11.84 8.75 0.21
N THR A 252 12.19 9.03 1.46
CA THR A 252 11.30 9.51 2.53
C THR A 252 10.19 10.42 2.03
N PRO A 253 8.96 10.31 2.58
CA PRO A 253 7.86 11.20 2.23
C PRO A 253 8.27 12.67 2.30
N ARG A 254 7.91 13.41 1.26
CA ARG A 254 8.16 14.84 1.16
C ARG A 254 6.83 15.58 1.17
N VAL A 255 6.90 16.87 1.45
CA VAL A 255 5.74 17.77 1.46
C VAL A 255 5.77 18.62 0.20
N CYS A 256 4.65 18.73 -0.49
CA CYS A 256 4.51 19.60 -1.65
C CYS A 256 4.65 21.06 -1.21
N ALA A 257 5.59 21.80 -1.79
CA ALA A 257 5.84 23.19 -1.41
C ALA A 257 4.68 24.15 -1.76
N ALA A 258 3.70 23.70 -2.55
CA ALA A 258 2.54 24.50 -2.95
C ALA A 258 1.26 24.16 -2.18
N CYS A 259 0.89 22.86 -2.13
CA CYS A 259 -0.38 22.42 -1.53
C CYS A 259 -0.20 21.75 -0.16
N LEU A 260 1.04 21.62 0.32
CA LEU A 260 1.40 21.05 1.63
C LEU A 260 1.01 19.58 1.84
N GLU A 261 0.50 18.92 0.79
CA GLU A 261 0.24 17.48 0.82
C GLU A 261 1.51 16.66 0.88
N ARG A 262 1.48 15.61 1.68
CA ARG A 262 2.58 14.66 1.86
C ARG A 262 2.42 13.49 0.89
N SER A 263 3.47 13.19 0.14
CA SER A 263 3.51 12.05 -0.77
C SER A 263 4.93 11.54 -0.92
N VAL A 264 5.06 10.27 -1.28
CA VAL A 264 6.34 9.66 -1.68
C VAL A 264 6.67 9.90 -3.15
N PHE A 265 5.72 10.44 -3.94
CA PHE A 265 5.83 10.58 -5.39
C PHE A 265 5.99 12.04 -5.86
N LEU A 266 6.49 12.91 -4.98
CA LEU A 266 6.73 14.30 -5.34
C LEU A 266 7.92 14.45 -6.30
N LYS A 267 7.79 15.36 -7.25
CA LYS A 267 8.85 15.72 -8.21
C LYS A 267 9.68 16.85 -7.65
N THR A 268 11.00 16.77 -7.79
CA THR A 268 11.87 17.89 -7.45
C THR A 268 11.81 18.99 -8.51
N CYS A 269 12.04 20.24 -8.11
CA CYS A 269 12.30 21.31 -9.06
C CYS A 269 13.53 20.96 -9.90
N SER A 270 13.39 20.90 -11.22
CA SER A 270 14.46 20.50 -12.13
C SER A 270 15.70 21.41 -12.08
N ARG A 271 15.54 22.66 -11.62
CA ARG A 271 16.63 23.64 -11.52
C ARG A 271 17.40 23.50 -10.20
N CYS A 272 16.73 23.66 -9.07
CA CYS A 272 17.40 23.72 -7.77
C CYS A 272 17.44 22.38 -7.02
N LYS A 273 16.62 21.40 -7.42
CA LYS A 273 16.47 20.08 -6.78
C LYS A 273 16.17 20.10 -5.27
N SER A 274 15.90 21.28 -4.69
CA SER A 274 15.76 21.51 -3.25
C SER A 274 14.32 21.69 -2.76
N VAL A 275 13.35 21.76 -3.67
CA VAL A 275 11.91 21.83 -3.38
C VAL A 275 11.17 20.76 -4.17
N TRP A 276 10.06 20.27 -3.60
CA TRP A 276 9.27 19.16 -4.13
C TRP A 276 7.84 19.59 -4.42
N TYR A 277 7.27 19.07 -5.50
CA TYR A 277 5.92 19.36 -5.95
C TYR A 277 5.22 18.08 -6.37
N CYS A 278 3.95 17.91 -5.98
CA CYS A 278 3.15 16.79 -6.49
C CYS A 278 2.89 16.97 -8.00
N SER A 279 2.89 18.22 -8.47
CA SER A 279 2.40 18.60 -9.79
C SER A 279 3.24 19.66 -10.49
N ARG A 280 3.18 19.68 -11.83
CA ARG A 280 3.60 20.85 -12.61
C ARG A 280 2.72 22.06 -12.31
N GLU A 281 1.45 21.82 -12.02
CA GLU A 281 0.46 22.82 -11.62
C GLU A 281 0.86 23.49 -10.30
N CYS A 282 1.16 22.69 -9.27
CA CYS A 282 1.71 23.13 -7.99
C CYS A 282 3.05 23.86 -8.12
N GLN A 283 3.95 23.39 -8.98
CA GLN A 283 5.20 24.10 -9.25
C GLN A 283 4.93 25.48 -9.86
N LYS A 284 4.00 25.58 -10.83
CA LYS A 284 3.63 26.85 -11.45
C LYS A 284 2.96 27.80 -10.46
N SER A 285 2.09 27.31 -9.59
CA SER A 285 1.41 28.15 -8.58
C SER A 285 2.39 28.71 -7.55
N ASP A 286 3.37 27.90 -7.13
CA ASP A 286 4.39 28.31 -6.16
C ASP A 286 5.51 29.17 -6.78
N TRP A 287 5.63 29.21 -8.11
CA TRP A 287 6.76 29.85 -8.80
C TRP A 287 6.99 31.31 -8.40
N ARG A 288 5.92 32.10 -8.17
CA ARG A 288 6.06 33.50 -7.75
C ARG A 288 6.84 33.66 -6.45
N ARG A 289 6.66 32.71 -5.52
CA ARG A 289 7.36 32.65 -4.23
C ARG A 289 8.73 31.99 -4.40
N HIS A 290 8.78 30.84 -5.05
CA HIS A 290 10.01 30.05 -5.20
C HIS A 290 11.08 30.71 -6.08
N LYS A 291 10.69 31.54 -7.06
CA LYS A 291 11.62 32.10 -8.08
C LYS A 291 12.81 32.84 -7.46
N GLY A 292 12.61 33.56 -6.36
CA GLY A 292 13.67 34.32 -5.68
C GLY A 292 14.75 33.40 -5.07
N ASP A 293 14.33 32.24 -4.56
CA ASP A 293 15.20 31.31 -3.83
C ASP A 293 15.69 30.14 -4.73
N CYS A 294 15.31 30.14 -6.01
CA CYS A 294 15.61 29.05 -6.95
C CYS A 294 17.04 29.14 -7.51
N VAL A 295 18.01 28.64 -6.73
CA VAL A 295 19.43 28.53 -7.11
C VAL A 295 19.70 27.17 -7.76
N SER A 296 20.37 27.14 -8.92
CA SER A 296 20.68 25.88 -9.62
C SER A 296 21.56 24.96 -8.77
N ALA A 297 21.21 23.67 -8.75
CA ALA A 297 21.95 22.61 -8.05
C ALA A 297 23.26 22.22 -8.74
#